data_AF-A0A2E1N9H3-F1
#
_entry.id   AF-A0A2E1N9H3-F1
#
_cell.length_a   1.000
_cell.length_b   1.000
_cell.length_c   1.000
_cell.angle_alpha   90.00
_cell.angle_beta   90.00
_cell.angle_gamma   90.00
#
_symmetry.space_group_name_H-M   'P 1'
#
loop_
_entity.id
_entity.type
_entity.pdbx_description
1 polymer ?
#
loop_
_entity_poly.entity_id
_entity_poly.type
_entity_poly.pdbx_seq_one_letter_code
_entity_poly.pdbx_strand_id
1 'polypeptide(L)'
;MRRQRGATRRVSSSPSASRAQPGTRQKGSNASPPPLRESAEEAIRHFLETLEGEGCTELYELVQREVEEPLLRAVLEYTQNNQSHAATMLGLNRGTLRKKLRQHGLLDEPAPPQPKRTNRNKRPTTKRSSTHRKR
;
A
#
# COMPACT_ATOMS: atom_id res chain seq x y z
N MET A 1 -17.42 -82.45 24.33
CA MET A 1 -17.23 -82.31 22.85
C MET A 1 -18.05 -81.13 22.31
N ARG A 2 -17.67 -80.61 21.14
CA ARG A 2 -18.42 -79.81 20.13
C ARG A 2 -19.85 -79.25 20.46
N ARG A 3 -20.00 -77.91 20.32
CA ARG A 3 -21.03 -77.16 19.51
C ARG A 3 -22.51 -77.14 20.04
N GLN A 4 -23.39 -76.15 19.79
CA GLN A 4 -23.48 -74.91 18.95
C GLN A 4 -24.47 -73.89 19.62
N ARG A 5 -24.25 -72.56 19.68
CA ARG A 5 -24.60 -71.42 18.76
C ARG A 5 -26.10 -71.01 18.60
N GLY A 6 -26.40 -69.73 18.93
CA GLY A 6 -27.49 -68.89 18.37
C GLY A 6 -28.64 -68.48 19.34
N ALA A 7 -29.35 -67.34 19.24
CA ALA A 7 -29.12 -66.09 18.46
C ALA A 7 -30.04 -64.90 18.89
N THR A 8 -29.62 -63.63 18.65
CA THR A 8 -30.38 -62.34 18.80
C THR A 8 -30.75 -61.92 20.25
N ARG A 9 -31.29 -60.74 20.68
CA ARG A 9 -31.88 -59.45 20.18
C ARG A 9 -31.45 -58.31 21.18
N ARG A 10 -31.60 -56.98 21.03
CA ARG A 10 -31.75 -55.99 19.91
C ARG A 10 -31.77 -54.53 20.48
N VAL A 11 -30.79 -53.68 20.12
CA VAL A 11 -30.65 -52.18 20.22
C VAL A 11 -30.75 -51.41 21.56
N SER A 12 -29.74 -50.56 21.83
CA SER A 12 -29.82 -49.13 22.24
C SER A 12 -28.37 -48.57 22.33
N SER A 13 -27.87 -47.61 21.54
CA SER A 13 -28.33 -46.26 21.16
C SER A 13 -28.15 -45.17 22.24
N SER A 14 -26.92 -45.01 22.75
CA SER A 14 -26.53 -43.82 23.55
C SER A 14 -26.22 -42.62 22.64
N PRO A 15 -26.80 -41.43 22.88
CA PRO A 15 -26.57 -40.24 22.06
C PRO A 15 -25.51 -39.27 22.66
N SER A 16 -25.20 -38.24 21.88
CA SER A 16 -24.67 -36.94 22.33
C SER A 16 -23.25 -36.88 22.93
N ALA A 17 -22.26 -36.78 22.04
CA ALA A 17 -21.07 -35.95 22.26
C ALA A 17 -20.56 -35.40 20.91
N SER A 18 -21.46 -34.82 20.09
CA SER A 18 -21.03 -34.09 18.89
C SER A 18 -20.32 -32.81 19.32
N ARG A 19 -18.99 -32.89 19.48
CA ARG A 19 -18.12 -31.75 19.71
C ARG A 19 -18.07 -30.93 18.42
N ALA A 20 -19.09 -30.12 18.23
CA ALA A 20 -19.24 -29.26 17.07
C ALA A 20 -17.98 -28.44 16.88
N GLN A 21 -17.29 -28.68 15.77
CA GLN A 21 -16.24 -27.78 15.30
C GLN A 21 -16.90 -26.41 15.07
N PRO A 22 -16.28 -25.29 15.47
CA PRO A 22 -16.75 -23.98 15.06
C PRO A 22 -16.49 -23.83 13.57
N GLY A 23 -17.42 -24.33 12.76
CA GLY A 23 -17.36 -24.23 11.30
C GLY A 23 -17.22 -22.76 10.92
N THR A 24 -16.16 -22.44 10.19
CA THR A 24 -15.90 -21.09 9.71
C THR A 24 -17.09 -20.62 8.89
N ARG A 25 -17.88 -19.70 9.45
CA ARG A 25 -19.08 -19.16 8.80
C ARG A 25 -18.63 -18.41 7.56
N GLN A 26 -18.73 -19.05 6.39
CA GLN A 26 -18.61 -18.39 5.10
C GLN A 26 -19.60 -17.22 5.09
N LYS A 27 -19.09 -16.00 5.27
CA LYS A 27 -19.90 -14.79 5.40
C LYS A 27 -20.29 -14.28 4.00
N GLY A 28 -20.97 -15.15 3.26
CA GLY A 28 -21.65 -14.80 2.01
C GLY A 28 -22.79 -13.84 2.29
N SER A 29 -22.49 -12.55 2.32
CA SER A 29 -23.45 -11.47 2.53
C SER A 29 -22.98 -10.23 1.79
N ASN A 30 -23.88 -9.54 1.09
CA ASN A 30 -23.68 -8.21 0.52
C ASN A 30 -23.65 -7.14 1.64
N ALA A 31 -22.72 -7.29 2.58
CA ALA A 31 -22.41 -6.30 3.59
C ALA A 31 -21.35 -5.34 3.06
N SER A 32 -21.39 -4.08 3.49
CA SER A 32 -20.28 -3.14 3.28
C SER A 32 -18.97 -3.74 3.78
N PRO A 33 -17.82 -3.44 3.14
CA PRO A 33 -16.52 -3.93 3.59
C PRO A 33 -16.29 -3.52 5.05
N PRO A 34 -15.64 -4.38 5.87
CA PRO A 34 -15.36 -4.05 7.26
C PRO A 34 -14.49 -2.79 7.37
N PRO A 35 -14.58 -2.05 8.50
CA PRO A 35 -13.77 -0.86 8.75
C PRO A 35 -12.29 -1.12 8.45
N LEU A 36 -11.62 -0.14 7.83
CA LEU A 36 -10.22 -0.29 7.37
C LEU A 36 -9.27 -0.83 8.45
N ARG A 37 -9.52 -0.48 9.73
CA ARG A 37 -8.80 -1.04 10.89
C ARG A 37 -8.95 -2.55 11.00
N GLU A 38 -10.17 -3.06 10.95
CA GLU A 38 -10.47 -4.50 11.07
C GLU A 38 -9.89 -5.26 9.87
N SER A 39 -10.10 -4.74 8.65
CA SER A 39 -9.55 -5.30 7.41
C SER A 39 -8.01 -5.39 7.44
N ALA A 40 -7.33 -4.36 7.92
CA ALA A 40 -5.88 -4.37 8.07
C ALA A 40 -5.41 -5.30 9.20
N GLU A 41 -6.14 -5.37 10.31
CA GLU A 41 -5.81 -6.25 11.44
C GLU A 41 -5.94 -7.74 11.06
N GLU A 42 -6.96 -8.09 10.28
CA GLU A 42 -7.16 -9.44 9.73
C GLU A 42 -6.05 -9.80 8.71
N ALA A 43 -5.74 -8.91 7.78
CA ALA A 43 -4.67 -9.11 6.78
C ALA A 43 -3.27 -9.24 7.42
N ILE A 44 -2.95 -8.41 8.42
CA ILE A 44 -1.65 -8.46 9.11
C ILE A 44 -1.53 -9.72 9.97
N ARG A 45 -2.61 -10.19 10.64
CA ARG A 45 -2.59 -11.49 11.33
C ARG A 45 -2.32 -12.63 10.36
N HIS A 46 -3.07 -12.71 9.26
CA HIS A 46 -2.88 -13.74 8.24
C HIS A 46 -1.45 -13.75 7.69
N PHE A 47 -0.87 -12.57 7.39
CA PHE A 47 0.51 -12.48 6.94
C PHE A 47 1.50 -13.04 7.98
N LEU A 48 1.36 -12.65 9.25
CA LEU A 48 2.21 -13.14 10.35
C LEU A 48 2.06 -14.65 10.59
N GLU A 49 0.87 -15.19 10.42
CA GLU A 49 0.61 -16.64 10.50
C GLU A 49 1.28 -17.39 9.34
N THR A 50 1.32 -16.82 8.13
CA THR A 50 2.01 -17.41 6.96
C THR A 50 3.54 -17.33 6.98
N LEU A 51 4.16 -16.68 7.98
CA LEU A 51 5.62 -16.66 8.11
C LEU A 51 6.21 -17.96 8.68
N GLU A 52 5.38 -18.84 9.26
CA GLU A 52 5.75 -20.17 9.83
C GLU A 52 6.93 -20.19 10.83
N GLY A 53 7.40 -19.03 11.30
CA GLY A 53 8.54 -18.86 12.20
C GLY A 53 9.81 -18.28 11.55
N GLU A 54 9.79 -17.98 10.25
CA GLU A 54 10.88 -17.22 9.61
C GLU A 54 10.92 -15.75 10.07
N GLY A 55 12.14 -15.22 10.23
CA GLY A 55 12.38 -13.87 10.73
C GLY A 55 12.16 -12.79 9.68
N CYS A 56 10.94 -12.26 9.57
CA CYS A 56 10.66 -11.11 8.72
C CYS A 56 11.28 -9.81 9.28
N THR A 57 12.25 -9.24 8.57
CA THR A 57 12.78 -7.89 8.82
C THR A 57 12.01 -6.83 8.02
N GLU A 58 12.08 -5.57 8.47
CA GLU A 58 11.50 -4.40 7.77
C GLU A 58 9.97 -4.46 7.53
N LEU A 59 9.24 -5.32 8.24
CA LEU A 59 7.78 -5.48 8.14
C LEU A 59 7.00 -4.15 8.20
N TYR A 60 7.45 -3.19 9.01
CA TYR A 60 6.86 -1.86 9.06
C TYR A 60 6.92 -1.13 7.70
N GLU A 61 8.06 -1.19 6.99
CA GLU A 61 8.16 -0.59 5.66
C GLU A 61 7.34 -1.36 4.62
N LEU A 62 7.27 -2.69 4.72
CA LEU A 62 6.46 -3.52 3.82
C LEU A 62 4.97 -3.15 3.92
N VAL A 63 4.41 -3.14 5.14
CA VAL A 63 3.02 -2.76 5.38
C VAL A 63 2.77 -1.28 5.06
N GLN A 64 3.72 -0.38 5.36
CA GLN A 64 3.59 1.04 5.04
C GLN A 64 3.54 1.28 3.53
N ARG A 65 4.31 0.53 2.72
CA ARG A 65 4.27 0.63 1.25
C ARG A 65 2.95 0.13 0.68
N GLU A 66 2.50 -1.06 1.12
CA GLU A 66 1.25 -1.71 0.69
C GLU A 66 0.01 -0.84 0.97
N VAL A 67 0.02 -0.06 2.06
CA VAL A 67 -1.08 0.85 2.41
C VAL A 67 -0.95 2.23 1.77
N GLU A 68 0.27 2.75 1.56
CA GLU A 68 0.47 4.08 0.97
C GLU A 68 0.15 4.17 -0.52
N GLU A 69 0.57 3.18 -1.33
CA GLU A 69 0.33 3.21 -2.77
C GLU A 69 -1.16 3.33 -3.12
N PRO A 70 -2.08 2.47 -2.63
CA PRO A 70 -3.51 2.58 -2.93
C PRO A 70 -4.14 3.86 -2.36
N LEU A 71 -3.71 4.33 -1.18
CA LEU A 71 -4.17 5.60 -0.62
C LEU A 71 -3.80 6.79 -1.53
N LEU A 72 -2.56 6.84 -2.00
CA LEU A 72 -2.06 7.90 -2.88
C LEU A 72 -2.72 7.85 -4.27
N ARG A 73 -2.91 6.65 -4.82
CA ARG A 73 -3.62 6.42 -6.09
C ARG A 73 -5.07 6.89 -6.00
N ALA A 74 -5.82 6.45 -4.99
CA ALA A 74 -7.23 6.81 -4.81
C ALA A 74 -7.43 8.31 -4.59
N VAL A 75 -6.56 8.98 -3.83
CA VAL A 75 -6.65 10.44 -3.64
C VAL A 75 -6.23 11.22 -4.89
N LEU A 76 -5.25 10.74 -5.68
CA LEU A 76 -4.96 11.34 -6.98
C LEU A 76 -6.14 11.22 -7.94
N GLU A 77 -6.78 10.05 -8.03
CA GLU A 77 -7.97 9.83 -8.86
C GLU A 77 -9.13 10.75 -8.42
N TYR A 78 -9.49 10.74 -7.13
CA TYR A 78 -10.54 11.58 -6.56
C TYR A 78 -10.30 13.08 -6.77
N THR A 79 -9.03 13.52 -6.74
CA THR A 79 -8.66 14.92 -6.99
C THR A 79 -8.30 15.22 -8.44
N GLN A 80 -8.59 14.32 -9.38
CA GLN A 80 -8.34 14.48 -10.83
C GLN A 80 -6.88 14.84 -11.14
N ASN A 81 -5.94 14.14 -10.48
CA ASN A 81 -4.50 14.35 -10.48
C ASN A 81 -4.02 15.74 -9.98
N ASN A 82 -4.90 16.53 -9.36
CA ASN A 82 -4.53 17.81 -8.78
C ASN A 82 -3.71 17.64 -7.49
N GLN A 83 -2.39 17.48 -7.63
CA GLN A 83 -1.42 17.35 -6.53
C GLN A 83 -1.51 18.49 -5.50
N SER A 84 -2.08 19.65 -5.86
CA SER A 84 -2.38 20.73 -4.90
C SER A 84 -3.44 20.31 -3.89
N HIS A 85 -4.53 19.72 -4.40
CA HIS A 85 -5.70 19.32 -3.64
C HIS A 85 -5.42 18.03 -2.88
N ALA A 86 -4.78 17.04 -3.53
CA ALA A 86 -4.32 15.81 -2.90
C ALA A 86 -3.42 16.07 -1.68
N ALA A 87 -2.48 17.02 -1.78
CA ALA A 87 -1.59 17.38 -0.67
C ALA A 87 -2.38 17.94 0.53
N THR A 88 -3.30 18.88 0.29
CA THR A 88 -4.18 19.42 1.34
C THR A 88 -5.07 18.35 1.96
N MET A 89 -5.65 17.46 1.15
CA MET A 89 -6.54 16.38 1.58
C MET A 89 -5.84 15.33 2.44
N LEU A 90 -4.59 14.99 2.11
CA LEU A 90 -3.75 14.07 2.88
C LEU A 90 -3.06 14.73 4.09
N GLY A 91 -3.24 16.05 4.30
CA GLY A 91 -2.51 16.80 5.33
C GLY A 91 -0.99 16.90 5.08
N LEU A 92 -0.53 16.65 3.85
CA LEU A 92 0.88 16.57 3.48
C LEU A 92 1.39 17.89 2.88
N ASN A 93 2.64 18.23 3.18
CA ASN A 93 3.37 19.21 2.37
C ASN A 93 3.51 18.67 0.93
N ARG A 94 3.26 19.51 -0.08
CA ARG A 94 3.41 19.16 -1.52
C ARG A 94 4.78 18.53 -1.84
N GLY A 95 5.85 18.96 -1.16
CA GLY A 95 7.18 18.38 -1.31
C GLY A 95 7.26 16.93 -0.82
N THR A 96 6.58 16.61 0.28
CA THR A 96 6.44 15.24 0.81
C THR A 96 5.57 14.39 -0.10
N LEU A 97 4.42 14.91 -0.57
CA LEU A 97 3.57 14.20 -1.53
C LEU A 97 4.37 13.83 -2.79
N ARG A 98 5.06 14.79 -3.42
CA ARG A 98 5.85 14.54 -4.63
C ARG A 98 7.02 13.57 -4.43
N LYS A 99 7.55 13.44 -3.20
CA LYS A 99 8.51 12.36 -2.87
C LYS A 99 7.80 11.00 -2.86
N LYS A 100 6.70 10.86 -2.12
CA LYS A 100 5.95 9.61 -2.02
C LYS A 100 5.41 9.12 -3.36
N LEU A 101 4.84 10.01 -4.18
CA LEU A 101 4.35 9.65 -5.51
C LEU A 101 5.47 9.11 -6.42
N ARG A 102 6.72 9.56 -6.27
CA ARG A 102 7.87 8.99 -7.00
C ARG A 102 8.32 7.65 -6.44
N GLN A 103 8.31 7.49 -5.11
CA GLN A 103 8.66 6.23 -4.44
C GLN A 103 7.72 5.09 -4.85
N HIS A 104 6.45 5.41 -5.10
CA HIS A 104 5.39 4.47 -5.52
C HIS A 104 5.11 4.48 -7.04
N GLY A 105 5.98 5.08 -7.87
CA GLY A 105 5.81 5.10 -9.33
C GLY A 105 4.60 5.87 -9.89
N LEU A 106 3.86 6.59 -9.06
CA LEU A 106 2.64 7.35 -9.40
C LEU A 106 2.90 8.74 -10.01
N LEU A 107 4.15 9.07 -10.36
CA LEU A 107 4.54 10.36 -10.93
C LEU A 107 5.82 10.18 -11.76
N ASP A 108 5.65 10.11 -13.08
CA ASP A 108 6.75 9.99 -14.05
C ASP A 108 7.87 10.98 -13.77
N GLU A 109 9.11 10.50 -13.64
CA GLU A 109 10.22 11.44 -13.58
C GLU A 109 10.47 12.03 -14.98
N PRO A 110 10.43 13.37 -15.15
CA PRO A 110 10.94 13.98 -16.38
C PRO A 110 12.42 13.63 -16.48
N ALA A 111 12.78 12.86 -17.51
CA ALA A 111 14.09 12.25 -17.70
C ALA A 111 15.25 13.20 -17.34
N PRO A 112 16.32 12.70 -16.67
CA PRO A 112 17.30 13.52 -15.97
C PRO A 112 17.78 14.69 -16.82
N PRO A 113 17.75 15.93 -16.29
CA PRO A 113 17.78 17.13 -17.11
C PRO A 113 19.07 17.24 -17.89
N GLN A 114 18.99 16.91 -19.19
CA GLN A 114 20.09 16.98 -20.14
C GLN A 114 20.83 18.31 -19.97
N PRO A 115 22.16 18.30 -19.75
CA PRO A 115 22.89 19.48 -19.31
C PRO A 115 22.79 20.57 -20.37
N LYS A 116 21.91 21.56 -20.12
CA LYS A 116 21.65 22.67 -21.04
C LYS A 116 22.95 23.43 -21.25
N ARG A 117 23.60 23.21 -22.40
CA ARG A 117 24.87 23.84 -22.79
C ARG A 117 24.70 25.36 -22.79
N THR A 118 24.98 26.00 -21.65
CA THR A 118 24.83 27.45 -21.52
C THR A 118 25.82 28.12 -22.46
N ASN A 119 25.31 28.72 -23.55
CA ASN A 119 26.16 29.23 -24.62
C ASN A 119 26.82 30.55 -24.17
N ARG A 120 27.96 30.45 -23.48
CA ARG A 120 28.63 31.55 -22.76
C ARG A 120 29.37 32.53 -23.70
N ASN A 121 28.88 32.76 -24.92
CA ASN A 121 29.37 33.83 -25.79
C ASN A 121 28.81 35.20 -25.35
N LYS A 122 29.25 35.68 -24.18
CA LYS A 122 29.10 37.08 -23.79
C LYS A 122 30.03 37.93 -24.67
N ARG A 123 29.46 38.64 -25.66
CA ARG A 123 30.17 39.73 -26.36
C ARG A 123 30.58 40.79 -25.31
N PRO A 124 31.86 41.20 -25.22
CA PRO A 124 32.25 42.34 -24.41
C PRO A 124 31.70 43.63 -25.05
N THR A 125 30.90 44.39 -24.32
CA THR A 125 30.31 45.66 -24.76
C THR A 125 31.03 46.85 -24.14
N THR A 126 32.20 47.19 -24.67
CA THR A 126 33.05 48.31 -24.21
C THR A 126 32.49 49.68 -24.63
N LYS A 127 31.46 50.16 -23.90
CA LYS A 127 31.09 51.58 -23.93
C LYS A 127 32.07 52.41 -23.07
N ARG A 128 32.90 53.24 -23.71
CA ARG A 128 33.47 54.48 -23.13
C ARG A 128 33.34 55.57 -24.19
N SER A 129 32.31 56.42 -24.12
CA SER A 129 32.23 57.62 -23.26
C SER A 129 33.14 58.75 -23.75
N SER A 130 32.57 59.63 -24.58
CA SER A 130 33.16 60.92 -24.92
C SER A 130 33.18 61.83 -23.69
N THR A 131 34.29 62.56 -23.47
CA THR A 131 34.26 63.82 -22.73
C THR A 131 35.38 64.77 -23.19
N HIS A 132 34.97 65.98 -23.53
CA HIS A 132 35.75 67.08 -24.09
C HIS A 132 36.65 67.80 -23.05
N ARG A 133 37.88 68.20 -23.43
CA ARG A 133 38.58 69.37 -22.82
C ARG A 133 39.76 69.90 -23.67
N LYS A 134 39.92 71.24 -23.71
CA LYS A 134 41.05 72.03 -24.23
C LYS A 134 41.43 71.84 -25.73
N ARG A 135 41.20 72.88 -26.52
CA ARG A 135 42.17 74.00 -26.58
C ARG A 135 41.45 75.29 -26.26
#